data_AF-A0A384JXF5-F1
#
_entry.id   AF-A0A384JXF5-F1
#
_cell.length_a   1.000
_cell.length_b   1.000
_cell.length_c   1.000
_cell.angle_alpha   90.00
_cell.angle_beta   90.00
_cell.angle_gamma   90.00
#
_symmetry.space_group_name_H-M   'P 1'
#
loop_
_entity.id
_entity.type
_entity.pdbx_description
1 polymer ?
#
loop_
_entity_poly.entity_id
_entity_poly.type
_entity_poly.pdbx_seq_one_letter_code
_entity_poly.pdbx_strand_id
1 'polypeptide(L)' 'MLYLIGLGLSDETDITVKGLEAVKKCARVYLEAYTSILLVDKSVLT' A
#
# COMPACT_ATOMS: atom_id res chain seq x y z
N MET A 1 -9.78 13.71 0.64
CA MET A 1 -10.48 12.45 0.95
C MET A 1 -9.49 11.54 1.67
N LEU A 2 -9.95 10.75 2.65
CA LEU A 2 -9.14 9.71 3.29
C LEU A 2 -9.47 8.37 2.63
N TYR A 3 -8.45 7.63 2.20
CA TYR A 3 -8.58 6.28 1.67
C TYR A 3 -7.88 5.29 2.59
N LEU A 4 -8.53 4.17 2.91
CA LEU A 4 -7.92 3.00 3.56
C LEU A 4 -7.78 1.90 2.50
N ILE A 5 -6.54 1.58 2.13
CA ILE A 5 -6.23 0.71 1.00
C ILE A 5 -5.40 -0.46 1.52
N GLY A 6 -5.90 -1.69 1.32
CA GLY A 6 -5.14 -2.90 1.63
C GLY A 6 -4.10 -3.18 0.54
N LEU A 7 -2.90 -3.59 0.96
CA LEU A 7 -1.78 -3.93 0.06
C LEU A 7 -1.79 -5.39 -0.40
N GLY A 8 -2.67 -6.22 0.16
CA GLY A 8 -2.68 -7.67 -0.08
C GLY A 8 -1.87 -8.43 0.97
N LEU A 9 -1.57 -9.70 0.66
CA LEU A 9 -0.90 -10.64 1.55
C LEU A 9 0.43 -11.17 1.01
N SER A 10 0.78 -10.90 -0.25
CA SER A 10 2.01 -11.43 -0.89
C SER A 10 3.09 -10.37 -1.08
N ASP A 11 3.00 -9.55 -2.11
CA ASP A 11 3.99 -8.54 -2.46
C ASP A 11 3.30 -7.23 -2.87
N GLU A 12 4.05 -6.22 -3.30
CA GLU A 12 3.49 -4.92 -3.66
C GLU A 12 2.53 -4.97 -4.84
N THR A 13 2.54 -6.03 -5.64
CA THR A 13 1.66 -6.19 -6.81
C THR A 13 0.28 -6.74 -6.45
N ASP A 14 0.11 -7.24 -5.22
CA ASP A 14 -1.16 -7.78 -4.72
C ASP A 14 -2.19 -6.67 -4.38
N ILE A 15 -1.75 -5.41 -4.41
CA ILE A 15 -2.65 -4.25 -4.34
C ILE A 15 -3.61 -4.24 -5.53
N THR A 16 -4.89 -3.92 -5.27
CA THR A 16 -5.86 -3.79 -6.36
C THR A 16 -5.52 -2.62 -7.29
N VAL A 17 -5.85 -2.75 -8.59
CA VAL A 17 -5.68 -1.67 -9.59
C VAL A 17 -6.34 -0.36 -9.14
N LYS A 18 -7.54 -0.44 -8.54
CA LYS A 18 -8.24 0.74 -8.01
C LYS A 18 -7.49 1.38 -6.83
N GLY A 19 -6.92 0.57 -5.95
CA GLY A 19 -6.10 1.03 -4.83
C GLY A 19 -4.86 1.75 -5.32
N LEU A 20 -4.13 1.16 -6.27
CA LEU A 20 -2.94 1.76 -6.87
C LEU A 20 -3.24 3.10 -7.55
N GLU A 21 -4.32 3.18 -8.32
CA GLU A 21 -4.72 4.43 -8.97
C GLU A 21 -5.18 5.52 -7.98
N ALA A 22 -5.74 5.13 -6.83
CA ALA A 22 -6.05 6.07 -5.75
C ALA A 22 -4.76 6.59 -5.07
N VAL A 23 -3.81 5.69 -4.76
CA VAL A 23 -2.50 6.05 -4.17
C VAL A 23 -1.76 7.05 -5.05
N LYS A 24 -1.65 6.80 -6.36
CA LYS A 24 -0.98 7.69 -7.32
C LYS A 24 -1.56 9.12 -7.39
N LYS A 25 -2.83 9.30 -7.00
CA LYS A 25 -3.52 10.60 -7.04
C LYS A 25 -3.50 11.33 -5.69
N CYS A 26 -3.05 10.67 -4.62
CA CYS A 26 -3.03 11.25 -3.28
C CYS A 26 -1.84 12.23 -3.14
N ALA A 27 -2.11 13.39 -2.55
CA ALA A 27 -1.06 14.37 -2.24
C ALA A 27 -0.12 13.89 -1.11
N ARG A 28 -0.58 12.96 -0.27
CA ARG A 28 0.18 12.34 0.81
C ARG A 28 -0.24 10.88 0.95
N VAL A 29 0.74 10.02 1.20
CA VAL A 29 0.56 8.57 1.39
C VAL A 29 1.27 8.20 2.69
N TYR A 30 0.64 7.37 3.51
CA TYR A 30 1.19 6.87 4.77
C TYR A 30 1.15 5.34 4.73
N LEU A 31 2.24 4.71 5.17
CA LEU A 31 2.37 3.25 5.23
C LEU A 31 2.26 2.79 6.68
N GLU A 32 1.34 1.87 6.95
CA GLU A 32 1.22 1.16 8.22
C GLU A 32 1.78 -0.27 8.03
N ALA A 33 2.66 -0.70 8.93
CA ALA A 33 3.45 -1.93 8.76
C ALA A 33 3.77 -2.63 10.10
N TYR A 34 2.93 -2.46 11.11
CA TYR A 34 3.02 -3.12 12.41
C TYR A 34 1.86 -4.09 12.65
N THR A 35 0.75 -3.99 11.91
CA THR A 35 -0.41 -4.89 12.04
C THR A 35 -0.26 -6.20 11.28
N SER A 36 0.58 -6.24 10.23
CA SER A 36 0.85 -7.42 9.41
C SER A 36 2.29 -7.47 8.91
N ILE A 37 2.73 -8.65 8.48
CA ILE A 37 4.01 -8.87 7.83
C ILE A 37 3.85 -8.46 6.35
N LEU A 38 4.66 -7.49 5.88
CA LEU A 38 4.61 -7.00 4.50
C LEU A 38 5.14 -8.00 3.46
N LEU A 39 5.85 -9.05 3.88
CA LEU A 39 6.52 -10.08 3.07
C LEU A 39 7.54 -9.56 2.02
N VAL A 40 7.63 -8.24 1.84
CA VAL A 40 8.70 -7.52 1.13
C VAL A 40 9.42 -6.58 2.09
N ASP A 41 10.63 -6.15 1.72
CA ASP A 41 11.33 -5.11 2.46
C ASP A 41 10.59 -3.77 2.33
N LYS A 42 10.57 -2.97 3.41
CA LYS A 42 9.88 -1.68 3.42
C LYS A 42 10.39 -0.73 2.35
N SER A 43 11.67 -0.84 1.97
CA SER A 43 12.28 -0.03 0.91
C SER A 43 11.65 -0.21 -0.47
N VAL A 44 10.93 -1.31 -0.70
CA VAL A 44 10.18 -1.53 -1.95
C VAL A 44 8.95 -0.62 -2.04
N LEU A 45 8.41 -0.17 -0.90
CA LEU A 45 7.17 0.61 -0.80
C LEU A 45 7.40 2.11 -0.51
N THR A 46 8.64 2.54 -0.29
CA THR A 46 9.03 3.91 0.05
C THR A 46 9.77 4.59 -1.08
#